data_AF-A0AAQ0H2I5-F1
#
_entry.id   AF-A0AAQ0H2I5-F1
#
_cell.length_a   1.000
_cell.length_b   1.000
_cell.length_c   1.000
_cell.angle_alpha   90.00
_cell.angle_beta   90.00
_cell.angle_gamma   90.00
#
_symmetry.space_group_name_H-M   'P 1'
#
loop_
_entity.id
_entity.type
_entity.pdbx_description
1 polymer ?
#
loop_
_entity_poly.entity_id
_entity_poly.type
_entity_poly.pdbx_seq_one_letter_code
_entity_poly.pdbx_strand_id
1 'polypeptide(L)'
;MTTDDVLAAWTAELAEALGFPEDFTLDRDVVLDLARDAAHGVARPAAPLTTFLVGYAAGLRGGSPADVEAAAATATRAALARGADSSGTGSEPGTQPGTDASTASGTDAGAR
;
A
#
# COMPACT_ATOMS: atom_id res chain seq x y z
N MET A 1 16.64 -12.52 17.45
CA MET A 1 16.62 -11.27 16.68
C MET A 1 15.30 -11.21 15.93
N THR A 2 14.42 -10.31 16.33
CA THR A 2 13.14 -10.06 15.69
C THR A 2 13.35 -9.21 14.42
N THR A 3 12.35 -9.13 13.55
CA THR A 3 12.38 -8.18 12.42
C THR A 3 12.55 -6.73 12.91
N ASP A 4 11.96 -6.41 14.06
CA ASP A 4 12.05 -5.09 14.68
C ASP A 4 13.50 -4.75 15.07
N ASP A 5 14.21 -5.72 15.68
CA ASP A 5 15.62 -5.58 16.04
C ASP A 5 16.49 -5.33 14.79
N VAL A 6 16.23 -6.09 13.71
CA VAL A 6 16.96 -5.95 12.43
C VAL A 6 16.75 -4.56 11.84
N LEU A 7 15.50 -4.09 11.80
CA LEU A 7 15.18 -2.77 11.27
C LEU A 7 15.75 -1.66 12.16
N ALA A 8 15.87 -1.88 13.47
CA ALA A 8 16.42 -0.87 14.39
C ALA A 8 17.92 -0.72 14.15
N ALA A 9 18.64 -1.84 14.09
CA ALA A 9 20.06 -1.86 13.77
C ALA A 9 20.34 -1.27 12.39
N TRP A 10 19.57 -1.66 11.37
CA TRP A 10 19.74 -1.16 10.01
C TRP A 10 19.50 0.34 9.89
N THR A 11 18.43 0.87 10.51
CA THR A 11 18.16 2.30 10.48
C THR A 11 19.26 3.10 11.18
N ALA A 12 19.78 2.61 12.31
CA ALA A 12 20.88 3.26 13.02
C ALA A 12 22.17 3.26 12.18
N GLU A 13 22.56 2.12 11.60
CA GLU A 13 23.73 1.99 10.72
C GLU A 13 23.63 2.93 9.51
N LEU A 14 22.46 3.01 8.88
CA LEU A 14 22.26 3.87 7.73
C LEU A 14 22.27 5.35 8.11
N ALA A 15 21.68 5.73 9.25
CA ALA A 15 21.72 7.10 9.74
C ALA A 15 23.16 7.56 10.02
N GLU A 16 23.96 6.71 10.65
CA GLU A 16 25.40 6.96 10.86
C GLU A 16 26.13 7.12 9.53
N ALA A 17 25.94 6.18 8.58
CA ALA A 17 26.60 6.22 7.28
C ALA A 17 26.23 7.45 6.44
N LEU A 18 25.03 8.01 6.65
CA LEU A 18 24.54 9.22 5.98
C LEU A 18 24.90 10.51 6.74
N GLY A 19 25.56 10.42 7.91
CA GLY A 19 26.02 11.56 8.69
C GLY A 19 24.91 12.29 9.46
N PHE A 20 23.88 11.57 9.90
CA PHE A 20 22.85 12.14 10.77
C PHE A 20 23.41 12.39 12.18
N PRO A 21 22.83 13.36 12.94
CA PRO A 21 23.17 13.58 14.34
C PRO A 21 22.99 12.33 15.21
N GLU A 22 23.78 12.18 16.27
CA GLU A 22 23.67 11.04 17.20
C GLU A 22 22.30 10.96 17.91
N ASP A 23 21.64 12.11 18.10
CA ASP A 23 20.32 12.22 18.70
C ASP A 23 19.18 12.11 17.67
N PHE A 24 19.50 11.83 16.40
CA PHE A 24 18.49 11.57 15.40
C PHE A 24 17.68 10.32 15.75
N THR A 25 16.36 10.50 15.77
CA THR A 25 15.40 9.41 15.98
C THR A 25 14.44 9.38 14.80
N LEU A 26 14.30 8.21 14.18
CA LEU A 26 13.29 7.96 13.16
C LEU A 26 12.11 7.24 13.82
N ASP A 27 10.92 7.85 13.75
CA ASP A 27 9.68 7.14 14.05
C ASP A 27 9.36 6.16 12.91
N ARG A 28 9.81 4.92 13.08
CA ARG A 28 9.68 3.88 12.06
C ARG A 28 8.24 3.47 11.82
N ASP A 29 7.42 3.41 12.88
CA ASP A 29 6.04 2.95 12.77
C ASP A 29 5.25 3.92 11.90
N VAL A 30 5.42 5.23 12.11
CA VAL A 30 4.82 6.26 11.26
C VAL A 30 5.22 6.10 9.78
N VAL A 31 6.50 5.85 9.50
CA VAL A 31 6.98 5.68 8.11
C VAL A 31 6.41 4.41 7.47
N LEU A 32 6.38 3.30 8.21
CA LEU A 32 5.89 2.02 7.71
C LEU A 32 4.38 2.03 7.52
N ASP A 33 3.63 2.70 8.40
CA ASP A 33 2.18 2.85 8.25
C ASP A 33 1.82 3.78 7.10
N LEU A 34 2.56 4.88 6.90
CA LEU A 34 2.41 5.72 5.71
C LEU A 34 2.65 4.93 4.42
N ALA A 35 3.70 4.10 4.39
CA ALA A 35 3.99 3.24 3.24
C ALA A 35 2.87 2.21 3.02
N ARG A 36 2.36 1.60 4.10
CA ARG A 36 1.23 0.65 4.08
C ARG A 36 -0.01 1.30 3.49
N ASP A 37 -0.38 2.49 3.96
CA ASP A 37 -1.56 3.22 3.49
C ASP A 37 -1.46 3.55 2.00
N ALA A 38 -0.29 4.02 1.55
CA ALA A 38 -0.05 4.30 0.14
C ALA A 38 -0.12 3.04 -0.73
N ALA A 39 0.48 1.92 -0.27
CA ALA A 39 0.46 0.65 -0.98
C ALA A 39 -0.96 0.09 -1.16
N HIS A 40 -1.81 0.24 -0.15
CA HIS A 40 -3.19 -0.24 -0.17
C HIS A 40 -4.15 0.72 -0.89
N GLY A 41 -4.02 2.03 -0.67
CA GLY A 41 -4.94 3.03 -1.20
C GLY A 41 -4.66 3.45 -2.64
N VAL A 42 -3.45 3.23 -3.15
CA VAL A 42 -3.04 3.64 -4.51
C VAL A 42 -2.59 2.45 -5.35
N ALA A 43 -1.42 1.89 -5.02
CA ALA A 43 -0.84 0.69 -5.64
C ALA A 43 0.43 0.31 -4.88
N ARG A 44 0.85 -0.96 -4.93
CA ARG A 44 2.08 -1.42 -4.24
C ARG A 44 3.33 -0.54 -4.48
N PRO A 45 3.64 -0.06 -5.69
CA PRO A 45 4.78 0.84 -5.92
C PRO A 45 4.66 2.22 -5.27
N ALA A 46 3.47 2.63 -4.83
CA ALA A 46 3.26 3.93 -4.20
C ALA A 46 3.92 4.05 -2.82
N ALA A 47 4.15 2.94 -2.11
CA ALA A 47 4.83 2.93 -0.82
C ALA A 47 6.20 3.67 -0.85
N PRO A 48 7.21 3.22 -1.63
CA PRO A 48 8.51 3.89 -1.65
C PRO A 48 8.46 5.29 -2.26
N LEU A 49 7.57 5.54 -3.23
CA LEU A 49 7.42 6.87 -3.83
C LEU A 49 6.87 7.89 -2.82
N THR A 50 5.91 7.46 -2.00
CA THR A 50 5.27 8.32 -1.00
C THR A 50 6.22 8.68 0.12
N THR A 51 6.93 7.70 0.69
CA THR A 51 7.87 7.97 1.79
C THR A 51 9.05 8.83 1.33
N PHE A 52 9.55 8.62 0.11
CA PHE A 52 10.59 9.48 -0.48
C PHE A 52 10.11 10.93 -0.64
N LEU A 53 8.92 11.15 -1.22
CA LEU A 53 8.38 12.51 -1.43
C LEU A 53 8.06 13.22 -0.12
N VAL A 54 7.55 12.49 0.89
CA VAL A 54 7.29 13.04 2.22
C VAL A 54 8.59 13.49 2.89
N GLY A 55 9.61 12.64 2.89
CA GLY A 55 10.92 12.99 3.43
C GLY A 55 11.56 14.17 2.68
N TYR A 56 11.50 14.17 1.35
CA TYR A 56 12.03 15.25 0.52
C TYR A 56 11.31 16.58 0.76
N ALA A 57 9.98 16.57 0.81
CA ALA A 57 9.19 17.77 1.10
C ALA A 57 9.43 18.32 2.51
N ALA A 58 9.60 17.43 3.51
CA ALA A 58 9.96 17.85 4.86
C ALA A 58 11.36 18.47 4.90
N GLY A 59 12.34 17.87 4.24
CA GLY A 59 13.71 18.39 4.12
C GLY A 59 13.76 19.77 3.46
N LEU A 60 12.96 19.99 2.41
CA LEU A 60 12.83 21.31 1.77
C LEU A 60 12.27 22.40 2.71
N ARG A 61 11.59 22.03 3.80
CA ARG A 61 11.03 22.96 4.79
C ARG A 61 11.89 23.12 6.05
N GLY A 62 13.04 22.47 6.11
CA GLY A 62 13.96 22.52 7.25
C GLY A 62 13.99 21.24 8.08
N GLY A 63 13.16 20.25 7.76
CA GLY A 63 13.25 18.91 8.33
C GLY A 63 12.82 18.81 9.79
N SER A 64 12.02 19.75 10.30
CA SER A 64 11.49 19.65 11.66
C SER A 64 10.48 18.49 11.77
N PRO A 65 10.22 17.96 12.98
CA PRO A 65 9.16 16.97 13.18
C PRO A 65 7.80 17.43 12.65
N ALA A 66 7.49 18.73 12.80
CA ALA A 66 6.26 19.32 12.27
C ALA A 66 6.23 19.34 10.73
N ASP A 67 7.38 19.49 10.07
CA ASP A 67 7.46 19.41 8.61
C ASP A 67 7.21 17.99 8.11
N VAL A 68 7.71 16.98 8.83
CA VAL A 68 7.45 15.58 8.53
C VAL A 68 5.97 15.27 8.71
N GLU A 69 5.38 15.66 9.85
CA GLU A 69 3.96 15.46 10.15
C GLU A 69 3.06 16.11 9.09
N ALA A 70 3.34 17.36 8.72
CA ALA A 70 2.56 18.08 7.70
C ALA A 70 2.66 17.42 6.30
N ALA A 71 3.83 16.92 5.93
CA ALA A 71 4.01 16.18 4.68
C ALA A 71 3.28 14.83 4.71
N ALA A 72 3.43 14.06 5.79
CA ALA A 72 2.77 12.77 5.98
C ALA A 72 1.24 12.92 5.95
N ALA A 73 0.68 13.90 6.69
CA ALA A 73 -0.75 14.18 6.69
C ALA A 73 -1.29 14.54 5.29
N THR A 74 -0.49 15.22 4.47
CA THR A 74 -0.86 15.52 3.08
C THR A 74 -0.88 14.24 2.23
N ALA A 75 0.14 13.40 2.36
CA ALA A 75 0.23 12.12 1.64
C ALA A 75 -0.89 11.14 2.03
N THR A 76 -1.17 10.98 3.33
CA THR A 76 -2.24 10.12 3.84
C THR A 76 -3.60 10.55 3.29
N ARG A 77 -3.94 11.84 3.34
CA ARG A 77 -5.21 12.34 2.75
C ARG A 77 -5.30 12.04 1.26
N ALA A 78 -4.22 12.21 0.51
CA ALA A 78 -4.20 11.94 -0.93
C ALA A 78 -4.33 10.45 -1.26
N ALA A 79 -3.74 9.57 -0.44
CA ALA A 79 -3.86 8.11 -0.60
C ALA A 79 -5.29 7.64 -0.29
N LEU A 80 -5.89 8.13 0.81
CA LEU A 80 -7.25 7.76 1.22
C LEU A 80 -8.31 8.23 0.22
N ALA A 81 -8.16 9.44 -0.35
CA ALA A 81 -9.08 9.96 -1.35
C ALA A 81 -9.17 9.05 -2.59
N ARG A 82 -8.03 8.51 -3.07
CA ARG A 82 -8.02 7.57 -4.20
C ARG A 82 -8.66 6.23 -3.90
N GLY A 83 -8.49 5.71 -2.68
CA GLY A 83 -9.13 4.47 -2.25
C GLY A 83 -10.66 4.59 -2.20
N ALA A 84 -11.17 5.74 -1.75
CA ALA A 84 -12.60 6.03 -1.73
C ALA A 84 -13.22 6.07 -3.14
N ASP A 85 -12.54 6.68 -4.11
CA ASP A 85 -13.00 6.78 -5.50
C ASP A 85 -13.11 5.39 -6.18
N SER A 86 -12.21 4.46 -5.83
CA SER A 86 -12.23 3.09 -6.36
C SER A 86 -13.35 2.20 -5.80
N SER A 87 -13.96 2.60 -4.67
CA SER A 87 -15.07 1.88 -4.02
C SER A 87 -16.45 2.34 -4.53
N GLY A 88 -16.49 3.36 -5.40
CA GLY A 88 -17.71 4.06 -5.82
C GLY A 88 -18.28 3.68 -7.19
N THR A 89 -17.70 2.74 -7.95
CA THR A 89 -18.23 2.40 -9.29
C THR A 89 -17.87 0.97 -9.69
N GLY A 90 -18.85 0.07 -9.70
CA GLY A 90 -18.67 -1.23 -10.37
C GLY A 90 -19.42 -2.44 -9.82
N SER A 91 -20.66 -2.30 -9.32
CA SER A 91 -21.57 -3.45 -9.17
C SER A 91 -22.68 -3.35 -10.21
N GLU A 92 -22.40 -3.78 -11.43
CA GLU A 92 -23.35 -4.53 -12.27
C GLU A 92 -22.56 -5.34 -13.31
N PRO A 93 -22.65 -6.68 -13.25
CA PRO A 93 -22.76 -7.49 -14.46
C PRO A 93 -24.18 -8.05 -14.53
N GLY A 94 -24.86 -7.73 -15.64
CA GLY A 94 -26.26 -8.04 -15.89
C GLY A 94 -26.61 -9.53 -15.81
N THR A 95 -27.78 -9.76 -15.24
CA THR A 95 -28.58 -10.98 -15.40
C THR A 95 -28.87 -11.24 -16.88
N GLN A 96 -28.44 -12.38 -17.39
CA GLN A 96 -29.09 -13.06 -18.52
C GLN A 96 -29.43 -14.50 -18.12
N PRO A 97 -30.71 -14.89 -18.12
CA PRO A 97 -31.12 -16.27 -17.91
C PRO A 97 -31.01 -17.06 -19.21
N GLY A 98 -30.04 -17.96 -19.29
CA GLY A 98 -29.91 -18.94 -20.37
C GLY A 98 -30.58 -20.26 -20.00
N THR A 99 -31.86 -20.38 -20.34
CA THR A 99 -32.56 -21.66 -20.41
C THR A 99 -32.18 -22.31 -21.73
N ASP A 100 -31.61 -23.50 -21.72
CA ASP A 100 -31.81 -24.47 -22.79
C ASP A 100 -31.70 -25.89 -22.23
N ALA A 101 -32.86 -26.50 -22.10
CA ALA A 101 -33.00 -27.93 -21.96
C ALA A 101 -32.59 -28.58 -23.29
N SER A 102 -31.61 -29.47 -23.26
CA SER A 102 -31.37 -30.41 -24.36
C SER A 102 -31.56 -31.84 -23.88
N THR A 103 -32.54 -32.45 -24.54
CA THR A 103 -33.14 -33.76 -24.42
C THR A 103 -32.16 -34.93 -24.58
N ALA A 104 -32.52 -36.02 -23.92
CA ALA A 104 -31.91 -37.34 -23.96
C ALA A 104 -31.76 -37.96 -25.37
N SER A 105 -30.71 -38.76 -25.52
CA SER A 105 -30.57 -39.92 -26.43
C SER A 105 -29.41 -40.73 -25.84
N GLY A 106 -29.58 -41.93 -25.29
CA GLY A 106 -30.08 -43.13 -25.96
C GLY A 106 -28.88 -44.06 -26.18
N THR A 107 -28.38 -44.71 -25.13
CA THR A 107 -27.26 -45.66 -25.22
C THR A 107 -27.81 -47.06 -25.44
N ASP A 108 -27.68 -47.53 -26.69
CA ASP A 108 -27.78 -48.94 -27.07
C ASP A 108 -26.48 -49.66 -26.66
N ALA A 109 -26.60 -50.63 -25.76
CA ALA A 109 -25.49 -51.49 -25.35
C ALA A 109 -25.81 -52.93 -25.76
N GLY A 110 -25.43 -53.26 -26.99
CA GLY A 110 -25.27 -54.64 -27.41
C GLY A 110 -24.02 -55.25 -26.76
N ALA A 111 -24.20 -56.31 -25.99
CA ALA A 111 -23.14 -57.23 -25.60
C ALA A 111 -23.60 -58.66 -25.90
N ARG A 112 -22.86 -59.29 -26.79
CA ARG A 112 -22.81 -60.74 -27.02
C ARG A 112 -21.67 -61.32 -26.19
#